data_AF-A0A229RZD0-F1
#
_entry.id   AF-A0A229RZD0-F1
#
_cell.length_a   1.000
_cell.length_b   1.000
_cell.length_c   1.000
_cell.angle_alpha   90.00
_cell.angle_beta   90.00
_cell.angle_gamma   90.00
#
_symmetry.space_group_name_H-M   'P 1'
#
loop_
_entity.id
_entity.type
_entity.pdbx_description
1 polymer ?
#
loop_
_entity_poly.entity_id
_entity_poly.type
_entity_poly.pdbx_seq_one_letter_code
_entity_poly.pdbx_strand_id
1 'polypeptide(L)'
;MTSAPGPVKDNVANGGKSKSCVYSAGGKELGALAVTRFEGKKLKPAEMVAALKKAKADAKDVAGIGEGAIYYVTGENKTATLAAAELVGGVPVLVNYTGPAAMTQEMMVPLVKTAVDAN
;
A
#
# COMPACT_ATOMS: atom_id res chain seq x y z
N MET A 1 -19.58 8.95 0.87
CA MET A 1 -18.10 8.84 0.79
C MET A 1 -17.70 9.44 -0.55
N THR A 2 -16.66 10.27 -0.56
CA THR A 2 -16.10 10.86 -1.79
C THR A 2 -14.66 10.38 -1.95
N SER A 3 -14.18 10.33 -3.19
CA SER A 3 -12.79 9.99 -3.52
C SER A 3 -12.23 11.05 -4.45
N ALA A 4 -10.97 11.43 -4.25
CA ALA A 4 -10.26 12.37 -5.10
C ALA A 4 -8.84 11.87 -5.40
N PRO A 5 -8.27 12.16 -6.58
CA PRO A 5 -6.87 11.90 -6.85
C PRO A 5 -5.98 12.57 -5.79
N GLY A 6 -5.09 11.79 -5.19
CA GLY A 6 -4.05 12.29 -4.30
C GLY A 6 -2.80 12.72 -5.07
N PRO A 7 -1.75 13.17 -4.36
CA PRO A 7 -0.52 13.59 -5.00
C PRO A 7 0.13 12.45 -5.80
N VAL A 8 0.60 12.78 -6.99
CA VAL A 8 1.51 11.93 -7.76
C VAL A 8 2.92 12.15 -7.21
N LYS A 9 3.62 11.06 -6.89
CA LYS A 9 4.99 11.11 -6.39
C LYS A 9 5.89 10.27 -7.26
N ASP A 10 6.87 10.91 -7.89
CA ASP A 10 7.95 10.24 -8.60
C ASP A 10 9.20 10.23 -7.72
N ASN A 11 9.65 9.02 -7.36
CA ASN A 11 10.86 8.83 -6.57
C ASN A 11 11.99 8.33 -7.47
N VAL A 12 12.80 9.26 -7.94
CA VAL A 12 13.91 9.02 -8.87
C VAL A 12 14.94 8.06 -8.28
N ALA A 13 15.13 8.05 -6.95
CA ALA A 13 16.14 7.24 -6.28
C ALA A 13 15.85 5.72 -6.32
N ASN A 14 14.58 5.32 -6.47
CA ASN A 14 14.20 3.91 -6.57
C ASN A 14 13.36 3.56 -7.80
N GLY A 15 13.13 4.51 -8.71
CA GLY A 15 12.28 4.34 -9.89
C GLY A 15 10.79 4.23 -9.57
N GLY A 16 10.39 4.52 -8.33
CA GLY A 16 9.02 4.37 -7.84
C GLY A 16 8.14 5.51 -8.33
N LYS A 17 7.15 5.20 -9.17
CA LYS A 17 6.09 6.13 -9.60
C LYS A 17 4.80 5.81 -8.87
N SER A 18 4.38 6.69 -7.99
CA SER A 18 3.22 6.50 -7.12
C SER A 18 2.03 7.37 -7.54
N LYS A 19 0.87 6.74 -7.69
CA LYS A 19 -0.43 7.41 -7.82
C LYS A 19 -1.27 7.08 -6.61
N SER A 20 -1.99 8.06 -6.07
CA SER A 20 -2.83 7.86 -4.90
C SER A 20 -4.27 8.33 -5.14
N CYS A 21 -5.20 7.77 -4.38
CA CYS A 21 -6.59 8.16 -4.30
C CYS A 21 -6.96 8.32 -2.83
N VAL A 22 -7.38 9.52 -2.45
CA VAL A 22 -7.74 9.90 -1.08
C VAL A 22 -9.25 9.74 -0.92
N TYR A 23 -9.66 9.07 0.13
CA TYR A 23 -11.06 8.83 0.46
C TYR A 23 -11.47 9.67 1.65
N SER A 24 -12.62 10.34 1.52
CA SER A 24 -13.15 11.23 2.54
C SER A 24 -14.63 10.97 2.84
N ALA A 25 -15.05 11.21 4.08
CA ALA A 25 -16.45 11.23 4.47
C ALA A 25 -16.70 12.36 5.47
N GLY A 26 -17.78 13.12 5.27
CA GLY A 26 -18.11 14.28 6.12
C GLY A 26 -16.98 15.32 6.16
N GLY A 27 -16.24 15.49 5.05
CA GLY A 27 -15.10 16.42 4.97
C GLY A 27 -13.82 15.96 5.65
N LYS A 28 -13.78 14.76 6.24
CA LYS A 28 -12.59 14.17 6.88
C LYS A 28 -11.99 13.09 6.00
N GLU A 29 -10.66 13.09 5.90
CA GLU A 29 -9.92 12.00 5.26
C GLU A 29 -10.06 10.71 6.09
N LEU A 30 -10.51 9.65 5.43
CA LEU A 30 -10.63 8.31 5.98
C LEU A 30 -9.43 7.44 5.65
N GLY A 31 -8.66 7.81 4.64
CA GLY A 31 -7.45 7.11 4.22
C GLY A 31 -7.13 7.33 2.76
N ALA A 32 -6.00 6.79 2.35
CA ALA A 32 -5.51 6.89 0.98
C ALA A 32 -5.06 5.51 0.48
N LEU A 33 -5.51 5.16 -0.72
CA LEU A 33 -4.96 4.06 -1.50
C LEU A 33 -3.84 4.62 -2.38
N ALA A 34 -2.67 4.00 -2.35
CA ALA A 34 -1.55 4.34 -3.23
C ALA A 34 -1.08 3.11 -3.99
N VAL A 35 -0.77 3.31 -5.28
CA VAL A 35 -0.20 2.30 -6.17
C VAL A 35 1.12 2.85 -6.65
N THR A 36 2.20 2.14 -6.34
CA THR A 36 3.57 2.53 -6.69
C THR A 36 4.18 1.49 -7.62
N ARG A 37 4.51 1.89 -8.84
CA ARG A 37 5.20 1.04 -9.82
C ARG A 37 6.69 1.30 -9.77
N PHE A 38 7.50 0.26 -9.68
CA PHE A 38 8.96 0.36 -9.62
C PHE A 38 9.57 0.10 -11.00
N GLU A 39 9.42 1.08 -11.89
CA GLU A 39 9.93 0.98 -13.25
C GLU A 39 11.48 1.00 -13.22
N GLY A 40 12.11 -0.03 -13.76
CA GLY A 40 13.57 -0.17 -13.81
C GLY A 40 14.21 -1.00 -12.68
N LYS A 41 13.43 -1.43 -11.67
CA LYS A 41 13.89 -2.42 -10.68
C LYS A 41 13.30 -3.79 -10.96
N LYS A 42 14.15 -4.82 -10.86
CA LYS A 42 13.75 -6.25 -10.97
C LYS A 42 13.56 -6.90 -9.59
N LEU A 43 13.19 -6.12 -8.57
CA LEU A 43 12.94 -6.67 -7.24
C LEU A 43 11.70 -7.55 -7.31
N LYS A 44 11.78 -8.78 -6.80
CA LYS A 44 10.59 -9.63 -6.71
C LYS A 44 9.66 -9.10 -5.61
N PRO A 45 8.34 -9.27 -5.73
CA PRO A 45 7.39 -8.86 -4.69
C PRO A 45 7.75 -9.37 -3.28
N ALA A 46 8.22 -10.61 -3.19
CA ALA A 46 8.70 -11.19 -1.93
C ALA A 46 9.86 -10.39 -1.29
N GLU A 47 10.80 -9.89 -2.11
CA GLU A 47 11.91 -9.05 -1.65
C GLU A 47 11.42 -7.68 -1.18
N MET A 48 10.39 -7.12 -1.85
CA MET A 48 9.77 -5.86 -1.44
C MET A 48 9.09 -6.00 -0.08
N VAL A 49 8.33 -7.07 0.12
CA VAL A 49 7.67 -7.38 1.40
C VAL A 49 8.71 -7.60 2.50
N ALA A 50 9.78 -8.35 2.23
CA ALA A 50 10.87 -8.56 3.17
C ALA A 50 11.57 -7.24 3.55
N ALA A 51 11.83 -6.36 2.59
CA ALA A 51 12.41 -5.05 2.84
C ALA A 51 11.49 -4.16 3.69
N LEU A 52 10.18 -4.18 3.42
CA LEU A 52 9.21 -3.44 4.22
C LEU A 52 9.13 -3.95 5.66
N LYS A 53 9.11 -5.27 5.87
CA LYS A 53 9.19 -5.86 7.22
C LYS A 53 10.45 -5.44 7.97
N LYS A 54 11.60 -5.44 7.30
CA LYS A 54 12.85 -4.98 7.90
C LYS A 54 12.79 -3.51 8.32
N ALA A 55 12.09 -2.68 7.54
CA ALA A 55 11.89 -1.26 7.85
C ALA A 55 10.78 -1.00 8.89
N LYS A 56 9.88 -1.96 9.10
CA LYS A 56 8.71 -1.88 9.98
C LYS A 56 8.68 -3.11 10.90
N ALA A 57 9.40 -3.04 12.00
CA ALA A 57 9.63 -4.18 12.90
C ALA A 57 8.33 -4.85 13.40
N ASP A 58 7.25 -4.08 13.57
CA ASP A 58 5.94 -4.58 14.03
C ASP A 58 5.01 -5.04 12.90
N ALA A 59 5.50 -5.12 11.66
CA ALA A 59 4.70 -5.55 10.53
C ALA A 59 4.36 -7.04 10.60
N LYS A 60 3.09 -7.35 10.37
CA LYS A 60 2.54 -8.70 10.36
C LYS A 60 2.21 -9.13 8.94
N ASP A 61 2.47 -10.39 8.61
CA ASP A 61 2.04 -10.96 7.33
C ASP A 61 0.52 -10.99 7.20
N VAL A 62 0.06 -10.71 5.99
CA VAL A 62 -1.33 -10.85 5.57
C VAL A 62 -1.37 -11.80 4.38
N ALA A 63 -1.99 -12.96 4.59
CA ALA A 63 -2.15 -13.95 3.53
C ALA A 63 -3.29 -13.59 2.55
N GLY A 64 -3.21 -14.09 1.32
CA GLY A 64 -4.31 -14.03 0.35
C GLY A 64 -4.45 -12.72 -0.44
N ILE A 65 -3.44 -11.86 -0.42
CA ILE A 65 -3.38 -10.60 -1.17
C ILE A 65 -2.04 -10.51 -1.93
N GLY A 66 -2.12 -10.40 -3.26
CA GLY A 66 -0.94 -10.32 -4.13
C GLY A 66 0.02 -11.51 -3.95
N GLU A 67 1.30 -11.27 -4.21
CA GLU A 67 2.39 -12.22 -3.94
C GLU A 67 2.93 -12.12 -2.51
N GLY A 68 2.43 -11.15 -1.74
CA GLY A 68 2.69 -10.99 -0.32
C GLY A 68 2.19 -9.65 0.17
N ALA A 69 1.69 -9.61 1.40
CA ALA A 69 1.19 -8.39 2.01
C ALA A 69 1.54 -8.32 3.49
N ILE A 70 1.64 -7.10 4.00
CA ILE A 70 1.90 -6.81 5.39
C ILE A 70 0.98 -5.74 5.93
N TYR A 71 0.67 -5.86 7.21
CA TYR A 71 -0.07 -4.88 7.99
C TYR A 71 0.81 -4.35 9.12
N TYR A 72 0.83 -3.03 9.31
CA TYR A 72 1.51 -2.40 10.43
C TYR A 72 0.78 -1.13 10.88
N VAL A 73 0.94 -0.79 12.16
CA VAL A 73 0.45 0.47 12.71
C VAL A 73 1.64 1.33 13.08
N THR A 74 1.67 2.57 12.59
CA THR A 74 2.73 3.52 12.97
C THR A 74 2.22 4.36 14.13
N GLY A 75 2.77 4.12 15.33
CA GLY A 75 2.38 4.84 16.55
C GLY A 75 2.62 6.35 16.48
N GLU A 76 3.64 6.78 15.74
CA GLU A 76 4.03 8.19 15.58
C GLU A 76 2.96 9.02 14.83
N ASN A 77 2.31 8.45 13.82
CA ASN A 77 1.28 9.12 13.01
C ASN A 77 -0.14 8.61 13.28
N LYS A 78 -0.31 7.67 14.22
CA LYS A 78 -1.59 6.99 14.51
C LYS A 78 -2.29 6.49 13.23
N THR A 79 -1.52 5.87 12.33
CA THR A 79 -2.04 5.31 11.08
C THR A 79 -1.83 3.80 11.01
N ALA A 80 -2.84 3.10 10.49
CA ALA A 80 -2.73 1.72 10.05
C ALA A 80 -2.38 1.69 8.56
N THR A 81 -1.50 0.79 8.15
CA THR A 81 -1.13 0.59 6.74
C THR A 81 -1.18 -0.89 6.41
N LEU A 82 -1.85 -1.24 5.31
CA LEU A 82 -1.78 -2.54 4.68
C LEU A 82 -1.12 -2.34 3.32
N ALA A 83 0.03 -2.96 3.10
CA ALA A 83 0.77 -2.91 1.85
C ALA A 83 0.89 -4.31 1.25
N ALA A 84 0.55 -4.45 -0.03
CA ALA A 84 0.68 -5.67 -0.82
C ALA A 84 1.61 -5.42 -2.00
N ALA A 85 2.42 -6.42 -2.32
CA ALA A 85 3.30 -6.41 -3.49
C ALA A 85 2.86 -7.44 -4.51
N GLU A 86 3.01 -7.12 -5.79
CA GLU A 86 2.65 -7.97 -6.93
C GLU A 86 3.51 -7.65 -8.16
N LEU A 87 3.47 -8.52 -9.17
CA LEU A 87 4.04 -8.28 -10.49
C LEU A 87 2.94 -8.06 -11.53
N VAL A 88 2.96 -6.89 -12.16
CA VAL A 88 2.01 -6.52 -13.22
C VAL A 88 2.79 -6.35 -14.51
N GLY A 89 2.61 -7.26 -15.48
CA GLY A 89 3.35 -7.23 -16.74
C GLY A 89 4.88 -7.27 -16.57
N GLY A 90 5.37 -7.92 -15.51
CA GLY A 90 6.80 -7.98 -15.16
C GLY A 90 7.35 -6.75 -14.44
N VAL A 91 6.51 -5.75 -14.14
CA VAL A 91 6.87 -4.58 -13.33
C VAL A 91 6.44 -4.81 -11.88
N PRO A 92 7.34 -4.68 -10.90
CA PRO A 92 6.96 -4.77 -9.49
C PRO A 92 6.08 -3.59 -9.08
N VAL A 93 4.96 -3.89 -8.45
CA VAL A 93 3.98 -2.90 -7.96
C VAL A 93 3.77 -3.10 -6.47
N LEU A 94 3.73 -1.98 -5.74
CA LEU A 94 3.31 -1.93 -4.34
C LEU A 94 1.97 -1.19 -4.27
N VAL A 95 0.95 -1.88 -3.80
CA VAL A 95 -0.37 -1.32 -3.50
C VAL A 95 -0.48 -1.20 -1.99
N ASN A 96 -0.74 -0.01 -1.47
CA ASN A 96 -0.95 0.17 -0.04
C ASN A 96 -2.16 1.04 0.25
N TYR A 97 -2.89 0.67 1.29
CA TYR A 97 -3.92 1.52 1.88
C TYR A 97 -3.44 2.01 3.24
N THR A 98 -3.57 3.31 3.48
CA THR A 98 -3.24 3.94 4.77
C THR A 98 -4.48 4.61 5.32
N GLY A 99 -4.84 4.33 6.56
CA GLY A 99 -5.99 4.93 7.25
C GLY A 99 -5.72 5.14 8.74
N PRO A 100 -6.74 5.55 9.52
CA PRO A 100 -6.63 5.69 10.97
C PRO A 100 -6.16 4.41 11.64
N ALA A 101 -5.38 4.51 12.72
CA ALA A 101 -4.92 3.35 13.51
C ALA A 101 -6.07 2.47 14.06
N ALA A 102 -7.29 2.99 14.12
CA ALA A 102 -8.49 2.23 14.51
C ALA A 102 -8.96 1.25 13.43
N MET A 103 -8.51 1.38 12.18
CA MET A 103 -8.82 0.41 11.14
C MET A 103 -8.07 -0.90 11.40
N THR A 104 -8.82 -2.00 11.46
CA THR A 104 -8.23 -3.33 11.59
C THR A 104 -7.70 -3.82 10.25
N GLN A 105 -6.79 -4.79 10.30
CA GLN A 105 -6.33 -5.51 9.10
C GLN A 105 -7.52 -6.02 8.27
N GLU A 106 -8.53 -6.62 8.90
CA GLU A 106 -9.72 -7.18 8.23
C GLU A 106 -10.52 -6.13 7.47
N MET A 107 -10.62 -4.91 7.99
CA MET A 107 -11.28 -3.79 7.29
C MET A 107 -10.49 -3.32 6.06
N MET A 108 -9.16 -3.44 6.08
CA MET A 108 -8.28 -2.95 5.02
C MET A 108 -8.04 -3.99 3.90
N VAL A 109 -8.09 -5.28 4.24
CA VAL A 109 -7.92 -6.41 3.29
C VAL A 109 -8.75 -6.25 2.01
N PRO A 110 -10.08 -6.04 2.05
CA PRO A 110 -10.87 -5.95 0.82
C PRO A 110 -10.50 -4.72 -0.04
N LEU A 111 -10.08 -3.61 0.58
CA LEU A 111 -9.69 -2.39 -0.13
C LEU A 111 -8.41 -2.61 -0.94
N VAL A 112 -7.40 -3.23 -0.32
CA VAL A 112 -6.13 -3.51 -0.99
C VAL A 112 -6.27 -4.66 -1.98
N LYS A 113 -7.03 -5.72 -1.64
CA LYS A 113 -7.27 -6.84 -2.54
C LYS A 113 -7.96 -6.41 -3.83
N THR A 114 -9.02 -5.60 -3.74
CA THR A 114 -9.72 -5.07 -4.93
C THR A 114 -8.79 -4.24 -5.80
N ALA A 115 -7.89 -3.46 -5.20
CA ALA A 115 -6.93 -2.63 -5.92
C ALA A 115 -5.82 -3.45 -6.59
N VAL A 116 -5.39 -4.54 -5.96
CA VAL A 116 -4.45 -5.52 -6.53
C VAL A 116 -5.10 -6.26 -7.69
N ASP A 117 -6.33 -6.77 -7.51
CA ASP A 117 -7.06 -7.52 -8.53
C ASP A 117 -7.45 -6.67 -9.76
N ALA A 118 -7.37 -5.33 -9.66
CA ALA A 118 -7.68 -4.39 -10.73
C ALA A 118 -6.46 -3.89 -11.55
N ASN A 119 -5.24 -4.30 -11.18
CA ASN A 119 -3.99 -3.93 -11.88
C ASN A 119 -3.71 -4.79 -13.11
#